data_AF-A0A6G5AB44-F1
#
_entry.id   AF-A0A6G5AB44-F1
#
_cell.length_a   1.000
_cell.length_b   1.000
_cell.length_c   1.000
_cell.angle_alpha   90.00
_cell.angle_beta   90.00
_cell.angle_gamma   90.00
#
_symmetry.space_group_name_H-M   'P 1'
#
loop_
_entity.id
_entity.type
_entity.pdbx_description
1 polymer ?
#
loop_
_entity_poly.entity_id
_entity_poly.type
_entity_poly.pdbx_seq_one_letter_code
_entity_poly.pdbx_strand_id
1 'polypeptide(L)' 'HGFQCPFCSFCMISCAASHEQDHSLMSVEGGLYSCRQCTYVTKKSGHMRRHLRKHTGERPFQCHLCPAAFLERSHLNDHI' A
#
# COMPACT_ATOMS: atom_id res chain seq x y z
N HIS A 1 4.56 18.88 -19.56
CA HIS A 1 3.97 17.57 -19.84
C HIS A 1 3.92 16.76 -18.55
N GLY A 2 2.82 16.88 -17.79
CA GLY A 2 2.63 16.15 -16.54
C GLY A 2 2.00 14.79 -16.84
N PHE A 3 2.65 13.70 -16.41
CA PHE A 3 2.10 12.36 -16.55
C PHE A 3 0.94 12.18 -15.58
N GLN A 4 -0.26 12.04 -16.12
CA GLN A 4 -1.47 11.73 -15.37
C GLN A 4 -1.34 10.28 -14.89
N CYS A 5 -1.33 10.06 -13.58
CA CYS A 5 -1.37 8.70 -13.04
C CYS A 5 -2.80 8.15 -13.26
N PRO A 6 -3.00 7.08 -14.04
CA PRO A 6 -4.33 6.54 -14.30
C PRO A 6 -4.98 5.91 -13.04
N PHE A 7 -4.22 5.80 -11.95
CA PHE A 7 -4.65 5.21 -10.68
C PHE A 7 -5.05 6.25 -9.61
N CYS A 8 -4.69 7.53 -9.77
CA CYS A 8 -4.94 8.60 -8.78
C CYS A 8 -5.43 9.89 -9.47
N SER A 9 -6.65 10.34 -9.21
CA SER A 9 -7.25 11.51 -9.89
C SER A 9 -6.74 12.89 -9.40
N PHE A 10 -5.82 12.95 -8.44
CA PHE A 10 -5.13 14.17 -8.03
C PHE A 10 -3.67 13.84 -7.75
N CYS A 11 -2.73 14.50 -8.41
CA CYS A 11 -1.34 14.46 -7.99
C CYS A 11 -0.74 15.85 -8.12
N MET A 12 -0.78 16.61 -7.02
CA MET A 12 -0.02 17.84 -6.84
C MET A 12 0.76 17.70 -5.54
N ILE A 13 2.08 17.62 -5.69
CA ILE A 13 3.13 17.83 -4.69
C ILE A 13 3.47 16.61 -3.80
N SER A 14 4.77 16.27 -3.83
CA SER A 14 5.53 15.28 -3.05
C SER A 14 5.35 13.79 -3.35
N CYS A 15 6.20 13.29 -4.25
CA CYS A 15 6.64 11.90 -4.29
C CYS A 15 7.33 11.55 -2.96
N ALA A 16 6.58 10.96 -2.03
CA ALA A 16 7.18 10.12 -1.00
C ALA A 16 7.50 8.76 -1.63
N ALA A 17 8.66 8.18 -1.33
CA ALA A 17 9.14 6.89 -1.85
C ALA A 17 8.14 5.72 -1.67
N SER A 18 7.12 5.86 -0.83
CA SER A 18 6.02 4.90 -0.68
C SER A 18 4.97 4.95 -1.82
N HIS A 19 4.84 6.07 -2.56
CA HIS A 19 3.88 6.21 -3.67
C HIS A 19 4.35 5.51 -4.95
N GLU A 20 5.66 5.56 -5.25
CA GLU A 20 6.27 4.89 -6.42
C GLU A 20 6.30 3.36 -6.29
N GLN A 21 6.41 2.83 -5.07
CA GLN A 21 6.47 1.38 -4.80
C GLN A 21 5.09 0.71 -4.96
N ASP A 22 4.00 1.42 -4.69
CA ASP A 22 2.63 0.92 -4.84
C ASP A 22 2.32 0.65 -6.33
N HIS A 23 2.74 1.54 -7.24
CA HIS A 23 2.52 1.39 -8.70
C HIS A 23 3.32 0.25 -9.36
N SER A 24 4.49 -0.10 -8.82
CA SER A 24 5.31 -1.16 -9.43
C SER A 24 4.77 -2.56 -9.16
N LEU A 25 4.00 -2.74 -8.08
CA LEU A 25 3.58 -4.05 -7.59
C LEU A 25 2.10 -4.36 -7.82
N MET A 26 1.32 -3.44 -8.42
CA MET A 26 -0.08 -3.68 -8.78
C MET A 26 -0.42 -3.25 -10.20
N SER A 27 -1.58 -3.67 -10.68
CA SER A 27 -2.20 -3.25 -11.94
C SER A 27 -3.69 -3.14 -11.75
N VAL A 28 -4.36 -2.35 -12.59
CA VAL A 28 -5.82 -2.27 -12.59
C VAL A 28 -6.37 -2.78 -13.91
N GLU A 29 -7.18 -3.81 -13.84
CA GLU A 29 -7.83 -4.45 -14.99
C GLU A 29 -9.33 -4.55 -14.69
N GLY A 30 -10.17 -3.97 -15.55
CA GLY A 30 -11.63 -4.02 -15.36
C GLY A 30 -12.14 -3.40 -14.05
N GLY A 31 -11.42 -2.44 -13.46
CA GLY A 31 -11.75 -1.84 -12.17
C GLY A 31 -11.35 -2.67 -10.94
N LEU A 32 -10.63 -3.76 -11.14
CA LEU A 32 -10.03 -4.57 -10.09
C LEU A 32 -8.54 -4.26 -9.96
N TYR A 33 -8.03 -4.25 -8.74
CA TYR A 33 -6.62 -4.12 -8.42
C TYR A 33 -6.01 -5.52 -8.32
N SER A 34 -5.04 -5.83 -9.18
CA SER A 34 -4.31 -7.09 -9.24
C SER A 34 -2.87 -6.90 -8.77
N CYS A 35 -2.32 -7.80 -7.98
CA CYS A 35 -0.92 -7.78 -7.60
C CYS A 35 -0.06 -8.36 -8.73
N ARG A 36 1.12 -7.79 -8.98
CA ARG A 36 2.06 -8.28 -9.99
C ARG A 36 2.98 -9.39 -9.48
N GLN A 37 3.18 -9.49 -8.17
CA GLN A 37 4.07 -10.49 -7.56
C GLN A 37 3.34 -11.78 -7.16
N CYS A 38 2.00 -11.79 -7.15
CA CYS A 38 1.20 -12.96 -6.81
C CYS A 38 -0.20 -12.87 -7.40
N THR A 39 -1.00 -13.92 -7.26
CA THR A 39 -2.36 -14.02 -7.82
C THR A 39 -3.44 -13.25 -7.03
N TYR A 40 -3.05 -12.37 -6.11
CA TYR A 40 -3.99 -11.64 -5.28
C TYR A 40 -4.68 -10.52 -6.08
N VAL A 41 -6.01 -10.51 -6.06
CA VAL A 41 -6.85 -9.51 -6.74
C VAL A 41 -7.90 -8.98 -5.77
N THR A 42 -8.19 -7.68 -5.82
CA THR A 42 -9.22 -7.06 -4.99
C THR A 42 -9.87 -5.87 -5.68
N LYS A 43 -11.14 -5.61 -5.37
CA LYS A 43 -11.87 -4.42 -5.84
C LYS A 43 -11.55 -3.13 -5.07
N LYS A 44 -10.80 -3.22 -3.96
CA LYS A 44 -10.52 -2.08 -3.07
C LYS A 44 -9.03 -1.73 -3.07
N SER A 45 -8.67 -0.53 -3.52
CA SER A 45 -7.28 -0.02 -3.49
C SER A 45 -6.64 -0.12 -2.10
N GLY A 46 -7.38 0.23 -1.04
CA GLY A 46 -6.88 0.14 0.34
C GLY A 46 -6.52 -1.29 0.77
N HIS A 47 -7.23 -2.30 0.25
CA HIS A 47 -6.88 -3.71 0.49
C HIS A 47 -5.64 -4.12 -0.30
N MET A 48 -5.49 -3.62 -1.54
CA MET A 48 -4.29 -3.88 -2.34
C MET A 48 -3.06 -3.27 -1.68
N ARG A 49 -3.12 -2.01 -1.27
CA ARG A 49 -2.00 -1.36 -0.58
C ARG A 49 -1.60 -2.08 0.71
N ARG A 50 -2.56 -2.54 1.50
CA ARG A 50 -2.29 -3.39 2.68
C ARG A 50 -1.63 -4.71 2.27
N HIS A 51 -2.12 -5.35 1.21
CA HIS A 51 -1.54 -6.57 0.69
C HIS A 51 -0.08 -6.37 0.27
N LEU A 52 0.24 -5.27 -0.42
CA LEU A 52 1.60 -4.96 -0.89
C LEU A 52 2.61 -4.83 0.25
N ARG A 53 2.20 -4.44 1.46
CA ARG A 53 3.07 -4.44 2.65
C ARG A 53 3.63 -5.82 2.99
N LYS A 54 2.97 -6.91 2.57
CA LYS A 54 3.49 -8.27 2.73
C LYS A 54 4.73 -8.52 1.87
N HIS A 55 4.82 -7.86 0.72
CA HIS A 55 5.95 -7.97 -0.20
C HIS A 55 7.08 -6.99 0.18
N THR A 56 6.73 -5.76 0.56
CA THR A 56 7.74 -4.74 0.92
C THR A 56 8.26 -4.88 2.35
N GLY A 57 7.53 -5.58 3.23
CA GLY A 57 7.86 -5.67 4.65
C GLY A 57 7.64 -4.37 5.43
N GLU A 58 7.02 -3.34 4.83
CA GLU A 58 6.75 -2.06 5.48
C GLU A 58 5.80 -2.24 6.68
N ARG A 59 6.27 -1.85 7.87
CA ARG A 59 5.52 -1.91 9.13
C ARG A 59 5.28 -0.50 9.68
N PRO A 60 4.28 0.23 9.18
CA PRO A 60 4.10 1.64 9.51
C PRO A 60 3.54 1.87 10.93
N PHE A 61 3.03 0.85 11.61
CA PHE A 61 2.42 0.98 12.93
C PHE A 61 3.41 0.56 14.02
N GLN A 62 4.19 1.51 14.53
CA GLN A 62 5.15 1.28 15.59
C GLN A 62 4.50 1.45 16.98
N CYS A 63 4.84 0.55 17.91
CA CYS A 63 4.47 0.70 19.32
C CYS A 63 5.29 1.83 19.95
N HIS A 64 4.65 2.66 20.77
CA HIS A 64 5.35 3.73 21.49
C HIS A 64 5.96 3.27 22.82
N LEU A 65 5.63 2.04 23.27
CA LEU A 65 6.14 1.44 24.51
C LEU A 65 7.34 0.51 24.26
N CYS A 66 7.48 -0.03 23.05
CA CYS A 66 8.52 -0.99 22.70
C CYS A 66 8.91 -0.87 21.20
N PRO A 67 10.01 -1.48 20.74
CA PRO A 67 10.44 -1.38 19.35
C PRO A 67 9.61 -2.22 18.35
N ALA A 68 8.49 -2.83 18.79
CA ALA A 68 7.65 -3.63 17.92
C ALA A 68 6.95 -2.76 16.86
N ALA A 69 6.93 -3.25 15.62
CA ALA A 69 6.23 -2.63 14.51
C ALA A 69 5.31 -3.63 13.77
N PHE A 70 4.12 -3.17 13.44
CA PHE A 70 3.02 -3.97 12.92
C PHE A 70 2.60 -3.51 11.52
N LEU A 71 2.09 -4.46 10.74
CA LEU A 71 1.57 -4.22 9.39
C LEU A 71 0.19 -3.53 9.41
N GLU A 72 -0.57 -3.72 10.49
CA GLU A 72 -1.93 -3.22 10.67
C GLU A 72 -2.13 -2.57 12.04
N ARG A 73 -3.01 -1.57 12.08
CA ARG A 73 -3.37 -0.87 13.32
C ARG A 73 -4.08 -1.78 14.31
N SER A 74 -4.91 -2.69 13.84
CA SER A 74 -5.58 -3.67 14.71
C SER A 74 -4.58 -4.52 15.48
N HIS A 75 -3.51 -4.98 14.83
CA HIS A 75 -2.45 -5.74 15.49
C HIS A 75 -1.65 -4.89 16.49
N LEU A 76 -1.42 -3.61 16.19
CA LEU A 76 -0.85 -2.70 17.19
C LEU A 76 -1.80 -2.52 18.38
N ASN A 77 -3.10 -2.37 18.14
CA ASN A 77 -4.09 -2.16 19.20
C ASN A 77 -4.28 -3.39 20.11
N ASP A 78 -4.15 -4.59 19.55
CA ASP A 78 -4.15 -5.84 20.33
C ASP A 78 -2.86 -6.02 21.15
N HIS A 79 -1.77 -5.41 20.69
CA HIS A 79 -0.47 -5.48 21.33
C HIS A 79 -0.29 -4.52 22.51
N ILE A 80 -0.90 -3.33 22.47
CA ILE A 80 -0.81 -2.28 23.51
C ILE A 80 -1.81 -2.50 24.64
#